data_AF-A0A7C6ZA28-F1
#
_entry.id   AF-A0A7C6ZA28-F1
#
_cell.length_a   1.000
_cell.length_b   1.000
_cell.length_c   1.000
_cell.angle_alpha   90.00
_cell.angle_beta   90.00
_cell.angle_gamma   90.00
#
_symmetry.space_group_name_H-M   'P 1'
#
loop_
_entity.id
_entity.type
_entity.pdbx_description
1 polymer ?
#
loop_
_entity_poly.entity_id
_entity_poly.type
_entity_poly.pdbx_seq_one_letter_code
_entity_poly.pdbx_strand_id
1 'polypeptide(L)'
;MDKRDVRERTAAELAESYEREALLLEKVVQHTKREIELIAAGDYAALCDSLAGRGGHVEEIARLEARRRELEGELSGLPGGLTSESGRRPGRGSAQLSSGAAALQEALADPRVEEARRKAAAMHRQALELDAQLREMARARRADMESRLVGLVQGRTASHAYNGHGRGKPVPRFVDKER
;
A
#
# COMPACT_ATOMS: atom_id res chain seq x y z
N MET A 1 33.46 21.26 12.99
CA MET A 1 33.17 20.23 11.97
C MET A 1 33.50 20.80 10.62
N ASP A 2 34.30 20.10 9.82
CA ASP A 2 34.59 20.50 8.45
C ASP A 2 33.32 20.30 7.58
N LYS A 3 33.10 21.19 6.60
CA LYS A 3 31.96 21.09 5.68
C LYS A 3 32.00 19.80 4.87
N ARG A 4 33.21 19.29 4.58
CA ARG A 4 33.42 17.99 3.92
C ARG A 4 32.90 16.83 4.76
N ASP A 5 33.16 16.84 6.07
CA ASP A 5 32.71 15.79 6.98
C ASP A 5 31.18 15.71 7.06
N VAL A 6 30.51 16.86 7.08
CA VAL A 6 29.04 16.92 7.12
C VAL A 6 28.45 16.37 5.81
N ARG A 7 28.97 16.80 4.66
CA ARG A 7 28.53 16.32 3.35
C ARG A 7 28.69 14.81 3.20
N GLU A 8 29.87 14.27 3.55
CA GLU A 8 30.14 12.85 3.38
C GLU A 8 29.24 11.99 4.28
N ARG A 9 29.00 12.42 5.52
CA ARG A 9 28.07 11.76 6.44
C ARG A 9 26.64 11.79 5.94
N THR A 10 26.16 12.95 5.48
CA THR A 10 24.82 13.08 4.91
C THR A 10 24.65 12.21 3.67
N ALA A 11 25.64 12.18 2.78
CA ALA A 11 25.61 11.32 1.59
C ALA A 11 25.57 9.83 1.98
N ALA A 12 26.35 9.41 2.97
CA ALA A 12 26.33 8.03 3.46
C ALA A 12 24.97 7.64 4.06
N GLU A 13 24.39 8.49 4.92
CA GLU A 13 23.08 8.23 5.55
C GLU A 13 21.96 8.18 4.50
N LEU A 14 21.98 9.07 3.50
CA LEU A 14 21.01 9.05 2.40
C LEU A 14 21.17 7.81 1.52
N ALA A 15 22.41 7.42 1.18
CA ALA A 15 22.66 6.23 0.37
C ALA A 15 22.14 4.97 1.09
N GLU A 16 22.50 4.80 2.36
CA GLU A 16 22.02 3.68 3.19
C GLU A 16 20.49 3.65 3.28
N SER A 17 19.87 4.82 3.47
CA SER A 17 18.42 4.95 3.54
C SER A 17 17.73 4.50 2.24
N TYR A 18 18.21 4.93 1.07
CA TYR A 18 17.66 4.52 -0.22
C TYR A 18 17.95 3.05 -0.55
N GLU A 19 19.12 2.53 -0.18
CA GLU A 19 19.44 1.11 -0.35
C GLU A 19 18.50 0.23 0.48
N ARG A 20 18.27 0.60 1.74
CA ARG A 20 17.34 -0.11 2.62
C ARG A 20 15.91 -0.04 2.11
N GLU A 21 15.47 1.12 1.61
CA GLU A 21 14.18 1.26 0.96
C GLU A 21 14.05 0.35 -0.26
N ALA A 22 15.07 0.29 -1.13
CA ALA A 22 15.05 -0.59 -2.30
C ALA A 22 14.90 -2.08 -1.91
N LEU A 23 15.57 -2.52 -0.84
CA LEU A 23 15.43 -3.89 -0.31
C LEU A 23 14.02 -4.15 0.26
N LEU A 24 13.42 -3.17 0.93
CA LEU A 24 12.05 -3.29 1.43
C LEU A 24 11.04 -3.33 0.28
N LEU A 25 11.22 -2.50 -0.75
CA LEU A 25 10.39 -2.51 -1.95
C LEU A 25 10.51 -3.83 -2.72
N GLU A 26 11.70 -4.43 -2.77
CA GLU A 26 11.87 -5.78 -3.34
C GLU A 26 11.04 -6.83 -2.58
N LYS A 27 11.01 -6.76 -1.24
CA LYS A 27 10.13 -7.63 -0.43
C LYS A 27 8.66 -7.35 -0.72
N VAL A 28 8.25 -6.09 -0.83
CA VAL A 28 6.88 -5.71 -1.22
C VAL A 28 6.51 -6.30 -2.58
N VAL A 29 7.42 -6.26 -3.56
CA VAL A 29 7.26 -6.88 -4.87
C VAL A 29 7.08 -8.40 -4.75
N GLN A 30 7.92 -9.08 -3.96
CA GLN A 30 7.82 -10.52 -3.74
C GLN A 30 6.49 -10.92 -3.08
N HIS A 31 6.06 -10.20 -2.05
CA HIS A 31 4.76 -10.38 -1.42
C HIS A 31 3.62 -10.18 -2.43
N THR A 32 3.66 -9.11 -3.21
CA THR A 32 2.59 -8.79 -4.17
C THR A 32 2.46 -9.86 -5.26
N LYS A 33 3.58 -10.43 -5.74
CA LYS A 33 3.56 -11.58 -6.67
C LYS A 33 2.90 -12.81 -6.04
N ARG A 34 3.27 -13.14 -4.80
CA ARG A 34 2.66 -14.26 -4.07
C ARG A 34 1.16 -14.02 -3.84
N GLU A 35 0.76 -12.80 -3.52
CA GLU A 35 -0.65 -12.44 -3.31
C GLU A 35 -1.48 -12.62 -4.59
N ILE A 36 -0.92 -12.28 -5.75
CA ILE A 36 -1.54 -12.55 -7.06
C ILE A 36 -1.78 -14.05 -7.25
N GLU A 37 -0.79 -14.89 -6.95
CA GLU A 37 -0.91 -16.36 -7.04
C GLU A 37 -1.97 -16.89 -6.06
N LEU A 38 -2.01 -16.36 -4.84
CA LEU A 38 -2.98 -16.77 -3.81
C LEU A 38 -4.41 -16.39 -4.17
N ILE A 39 -4.65 -15.21 -4.77
CA ILE A 39 -5.96 -14.82 -5.31
C ILE A 39 -6.38 -15.79 -6.41
N ALA A 40 -5.48 -16.14 -7.32
CA ALA A 40 -5.77 -17.08 -8.40
C ALA A 40 -6.13 -18.47 -7.87
N ALA A 41 -5.42 -18.94 -6.83
CA ALA A 41 -5.72 -20.20 -6.15
C ALA A 41 -6.99 -20.15 -5.27
N GLY A 42 -7.44 -18.96 -4.88
CA GLY A 42 -8.56 -18.77 -3.95
C GLY A 42 -8.20 -19.05 -2.49
N ASP A 43 -6.91 -19.07 -2.14
CA ASP A 43 -6.43 -19.23 -0.77
C ASP A 43 -6.42 -17.89 -0.04
N TYR A 44 -7.60 -17.46 0.42
CA TYR A 44 -7.77 -16.16 1.06
C TYR A 44 -7.20 -16.11 2.48
N ALA A 45 -7.01 -17.24 3.15
CA ALA A 45 -6.40 -17.27 4.48
C ALA A 45 -4.91 -16.89 4.38
N ALA A 46 -4.17 -17.59 3.52
CA ALA A 46 -2.76 -17.26 3.27
C ALA A 46 -2.58 -15.86 2.63
N LEU A 47 -3.58 -15.39 1.86
CA LEU A 47 -3.57 -14.03 1.32
C LEU A 47 -3.58 -12.97 2.43
N CYS A 48 -4.44 -13.12 3.44
CA CYS A 48 -4.50 -12.20 4.58
C CYS A 48 -3.17 -12.14 5.34
N ASP A 49 -2.53 -13.29 5.57
CA ASP A 49 -1.23 -13.37 6.24
C ASP A 49 -0.14 -12.67 5.42
N SER A 50 -0.13 -12.87 4.10
CA SER A 50 0.82 -12.20 3.21
C SER A 50 0.64 -10.68 3.21
N LEU A 51 -0.62 -10.20 3.15
CA LEU A 51 -0.94 -8.77 3.17
C LEU A 51 -0.48 -8.11 4.48
N ALA A 52 -0.66 -8.79 5.61
CA ALA A 52 -0.18 -8.30 6.91
C ALA A 52 1.36 -8.18 6.93
N GLY A 53 2.08 -9.17 6.41
CA GLY A 53 3.54 -9.12 6.27
C GLY A 53 4.01 -7.98 5.36
N ARG A 54 3.33 -7.79 4.22
CA ARG A 54 3.59 -6.68 3.29
C ARG A 54 3.38 -5.31 3.96
N GLY A 55 2.35 -5.17 4.79
CA GLY A 55 2.05 -3.95 5.55
C GLY A 55 3.22 -3.48 6.42
N GLY A 56 3.87 -4.40 7.13
CA GLY A 56 5.03 -4.07 7.97
C GLY A 56 6.22 -3.51 7.17
N HIS A 57 6.43 -3.98 5.93
CA HIS A 57 7.46 -3.42 5.05
C HIS A 57 7.11 -2.02 4.54
N VAL A 58 5.84 -1.77 4.22
CA VAL A 58 5.35 -0.45 3.80
C VAL A 58 5.49 0.58 4.93
N GLU A 59 5.17 0.20 6.16
CA GLU A 59 5.34 1.06 7.33
C GLU A 59 6.81 1.44 7.54
N GLU A 60 7.74 0.49 7.37
CA GLU A 60 9.16 0.75 7.50
C GLU A 60 9.68 1.68 6.39
N ILE A 61 9.20 1.53 5.15
CA ILE A 61 9.49 2.48 4.06
C ILE A 61 9.01 3.89 4.44
N ALA A 62 7.79 4.02 4.98
CA ALA A 62 7.25 5.31 5.40
C ALA A 62 8.09 5.97 6.50
N ARG A 63 8.65 5.18 7.42
CA ARG A 63 9.60 5.68 8.45
C ARG A 63 10.91 6.18 7.83
N LEU A 64 11.46 5.47 6.85
CA LEU A 64 12.67 5.91 6.13
C LEU A 64 12.44 7.23 5.40
N GLU A 65 11.28 7.36 4.73
CA GLU A 65 10.90 8.62 4.08
C GLU A 65 10.75 9.78 5.08
N ALA A 66 10.09 9.54 6.22
CA ALA A 66 9.93 10.54 7.26
C ALA A 66 11.28 11.00 7.79
N ARG A 67 12.20 10.06 8.08
CA ARG A 67 13.55 10.37 8.54
C ARG A 67 14.34 11.19 7.52
N ARG A 68 14.24 10.88 6.22
CA ARG A 68 14.88 11.69 5.18
C ARG A 68 14.33 13.12 5.13
N ARG A 69 13.01 13.30 5.29
CA ARG A 69 12.40 14.65 5.37
C ARG A 69 12.89 15.41 6.60
N GLU A 70 13.08 14.74 7.74
CA GLU A 70 13.69 15.36 8.93
C GLU A 70 15.11 15.83 8.65
N LEU A 71 15.96 14.99 8.05
CA LEU A 71 17.33 15.34 7.66
C LEU A 71 17.36 16.54 6.69
N GLU A 72 16.44 16.57 5.73
CA GLU A 72 16.28 17.71 4.81
C GLU A 72 15.88 19.00 5.57
N GLY A 73 15.00 18.90 6.57
CA GLY A 73 14.63 20.01 7.44
C GLY A 73 15.81 20.51 8.28
N GLU A 74 16.52 19.60 8.94
CA GLU A 74 17.71 19.91 9.75
C GLU A 74 18.79 20.66 8.94
N LEU A 75 19.02 20.23 7.69
CA LEU A 75 20.04 20.82 6.81
C LEU A 75 19.60 22.11 6.11
N SER A 76 18.31 22.27 5.80
CA SER A 76 17.80 23.49 5.18
C SER A 76 17.64 24.65 6.18
N GLY A 77 17.73 24.39 7.49
CA GLY A 77 17.47 25.36 8.54
C GLY A 77 15.98 25.77 8.61
N LEU A 78 15.12 25.06 7.87
CA LEU A 78 13.68 25.16 8.00
C LEU A 78 13.28 24.22 9.14
N PRO A 79 12.55 24.70 10.16
CA PRO A 79 12.08 23.81 11.22
C PRO A 79 11.22 22.72 10.57
N GLY A 80 11.75 21.50 10.54
CA GLY A 80 10.99 20.32 10.18
C GLY A 80 9.89 20.12 11.21
N GLY A 81 8.65 20.26 10.78
CA GLY A 81 7.48 19.88 11.58
C GLY A 81 6.95 20.99 12.50
N LEU A 82 5.65 21.22 12.35
CA LEU A 82 4.80 22.06 13.16
C LEU A 82 4.93 21.72 14.65
N THR A 83 5.62 22.56 15.42
CA THR A 83 5.23 22.79 16.81
C THR A 83 5.05 24.29 17.01
N SER A 84 3.85 24.60 17.49
CA SER A 84 3.34 25.90 17.88
C SER A 84 4.19 26.56 18.95
N GLU A 85 4.13 27.90 18.94
CA GLU A 85 4.64 28.85 19.95
C GLU A 85 6.14 29.19 19.91
N SER A 86 6.43 30.37 19.36
CA SER A 86 6.75 31.54 20.20
C SER A 86 7.27 32.67 19.31
N GLY A 87 6.66 33.85 19.46
CA GLY A 87 7.02 35.02 18.70
C GLY A 87 8.45 35.47 18.98
N ARG A 88 9.34 35.34 17.99
CA ARG A 88 10.52 36.20 17.84
C ARG A 88 10.72 36.57 16.38
N ARG A 89 10.77 37.89 16.13
CA ARG A 89 11.10 38.52 14.85
C ARG A 89 12.41 37.97 14.27
N PRO A 90 12.51 37.70 12.95
CA PRO A 90 13.80 37.44 12.35
C PRO A 90 14.51 38.76 12.07
N GLY A 91 15.58 39.03 12.81
CA GLY A 91 16.62 39.97 12.39
C GLY A 91 17.51 39.30 11.35
N ARG A 92 17.79 40.03 10.26
CA ARG A 92 18.84 39.81 9.23
C ARG A 92 19.62 38.49 9.35
N GLY A 93 19.21 37.48 8.56
CA GLY A 93 19.89 36.19 8.46
C GLY A 93 19.75 35.54 7.08
N SER A 94 19.89 36.31 5.99
CA SER A 94 19.73 35.81 4.62
C SER A 94 20.96 35.10 4.03
N ALA A 95 22.04 34.92 4.79
CA ALA A 95 23.29 34.32 4.29
C ALA A 95 23.58 32.89 4.80
N GLN A 96 22.92 32.41 5.86
CA GLN A 96 23.14 31.06 6.40
C GLN A 96 22.20 29.99 5.81
N LEU A 97 21.01 30.39 5.32
CA LEU A 97 20.06 29.50 4.63
C LEU A 97 20.61 28.92 3.30
N SER A 98 21.75 29.41 2.82
CA SER A 98 22.39 28.95 1.59
C SER A 98 23.41 27.81 1.80
N SER A 99 24.06 27.70 2.97
CA SER A 99 25.19 26.76 3.16
C SER A 99 24.74 25.32 3.41
N GLY A 100 23.64 25.12 4.13
CA GLY A 100 23.15 23.77 4.46
C GLY A 100 22.35 23.15 3.32
N ALA A 101 21.51 23.95 2.64
CA ALA A 101 20.83 23.55 1.41
C ALA A 101 21.83 23.19 0.29
N ALA A 102 22.94 23.92 0.16
CA ALA A 102 24.01 23.56 -0.78
C ALA A 102 24.69 22.23 -0.42
N ALA A 103 24.97 22.00 0.87
CA ALA A 103 25.56 20.73 1.31
C ALA A 103 24.62 19.53 1.08
N LEU A 104 23.31 19.71 1.30
CA LEU A 104 22.30 18.70 0.96
C LEU A 104 22.24 18.44 -0.54
N GLN A 105 22.25 19.49 -1.37
CA GLN A 105 22.25 19.37 -2.83
C GLN A 105 23.50 18.60 -3.32
N GLU A 106 24.66 18.90 -2.76
CA GLU A 106 25.91 18.20 -3.08
C GLU A 106 25.94 16.76 -2.58
N ALA A 107 25.31 16.47 -1.43
CA ALA A 107 25.17 15.10 -0.92
C ALA A 107 24.19 14.28 -1.77
N LEU A 108 23.08 14.89 -2.23
CA LEU A 108 22.14 14.26 -3.15
C LEU A 108 22.74 13.99 -4.54
N ALA A 109 23.74 14.78 -4.94
CA ALA A 109 24.52 14.58 -6.16
C ALA A 109 25.70 13.59 -5.98
N ASP A 110 25.88 13.00 -4.80
CA ASP A 110 26.85 11.91 -4.62
C ASP A 110 26.42 10.70 -5.47
N PRO A 111 27.32 10.13 -6.30
CA PRO A 111 26.98 9.00 -7.19
C PRO A 111 26.32 7.81 -6.48
N ARG A 112 26.71 7.54 -5.22
CA ARG A 112 26.14 6.44 -4.43
C ARG A 112 24.67 6.70 -4.08
N VAL A 113 24.37 7.95 -3.70
CA VAL A 113 23.00 8.38 -3.39
C VAL A 113 22.14 8.32 -4.66
N GLU A 114 22.67 8.79 -5.78
CA GLU A 114 21.95 8.72 -7.06
C GLU A 114 21.65 7.29 -7.50
N GLU A 115 22.62 6.38 -7.37
CA GLU A 115 22.45 4.96 -7.72
C GLU A 115 21.42 4.30 -6.82
N ALA A 116 21.54 4.47 -5.49
CA ALA A 116 20.60 3.94 -4.52
C ALA A 116 19.18 4.46 -4.77
N ARG A 117 19.03 5.77 -5.04
CA ARG A 117 17.74 6.38 -5.38
C ARG A 117 17.17 5.85 -6.68
N ARG A 118 18.00 5.65 -7.72
CA ARG A 118 17.57 5.03 -8.98
C ARG A 118 17.05 3.60 -8.76
N LYS A 119 17.74 2.81 -7.94
CA LYS A 119 17.32 1.45 -7.58
C LYS A 119 15.99 1.46 -6.82
N ALA A 120 15.87 2.29 -5.79
CA ALA A 120 14.62 2.46 -5.04
C ALA A 120 13.45 2.88 -5.96
N ALA A 121 13.66 3.86 -6.84
CA ALA A 121 12.64 4.33 -7.78
C ALA A 121 12.22 3.25 -8.80
N ALA A 122 13.15 2.40 -9.26
CA ALA A 122 12.83 1.28 -10.13
C ALA A 122 11.95 0.25 -9.40
N MET A 123 12.32 -0.13 -8.17
CA MET A 123 11.55 -1.06 -7.35
C MET A 123 10.17 -0.48 -6.97
N HIS A 124 10.09 0.83 -6.71
CA HIS A 124 8.83 1.49 -6.39
C HIS A 124 7.85 1.43 -7.57
N ARG A 125 8.32 1.72 -8.78
CA ARG A 125 7.49 1.59 -10.00
C ARG A 125 7.00 0.16 -10.18
N GLN A 126 7.87 -0.83 -10.02
CA GLN A 126 7.50 -2.24 -10.11
C GLN A 126 6.47 -2.63 -9.05
N ALA A 127 6.62 -2.15 -7.81
CA ALA A 127 5.65 -2.39 -6.74
C ALA A 127 4.27 -1.80 -7.07
N LEU A 128 4.22 -0.58 -7.64
CA LEU A 128 2.96 0.05 -8.05
C LEU A 128 2.28 -0.70 -9.19
N GLU A 129 3.03 -1.15 -10.19
CA GLU A 129 2.50 -1.94 -11.32
C GLU A 129 1.87 -3.25 -10.83
N LEU A 130 2.57 -3.97 -9.95
CA LEU A 130 2.05 -5.22 -9.37
C LEU A 130 0.86 -4.98 -8.44
N ASP A 131 0.86 -3.90 -7.65
CA ASP A 131 -0.26 -3.60 -6.78
C ASP A 131 -1.52 -3.24 -7.58
N ALA A 132 -1.36 -2.54 -8.71
CA ALA A 132 -2.46 -2.31 -9.65
C ALA A 132 -3.01 -3.63 -10.21
N GLN A 133 -2.15 -4.56 -10.62
CA GLN A 133 -2.56 -5.90 -11.07
C GLN A 133 -3.30 -6.67 -9.98
N LEU A 134 -2.78 -6.68 -8.76
CA LEU A 134 -3.40 -7.33 -7.61
C LEU A 134 -4.81 -6.79 -7.36
N ARG A 135 -4.99 -5.45 -7.39
CA ARG A 135 -6.30 -4.80 -7.18
C ARG A 135 -7.29 -5.17 -8.28
N GLU A 136 -6.87 -5.19 -9.54
CA GLU A 136 -7.73 -5.60 -10.65
C GLU A 136 -8.15 -7.07 -10.54
N MET A 137 -7.22 -7.97 -10.20
CA MET A 137 -7.55 -9.37 -9.96
C MET A 137 -8.51 -9.56 -8.79
N ALA A 138 -8.28 -8.85 -7.67
CA ALA A 138 -9.16 -8.89 -6.52
C ALA A 138 -10.58 -8.42 -6.86
N ARG A 139 -10.71 -7.34 -7.66
CA ARG A 139 -12.00 -6.81 -8.15
C ARG A 139 -12.72 -7.83 -9.03
N ALA A 140 -12.03 -8.40 -10.01
CA ALA A 140 -12.61 -9.40 -10.90
C ALA A 140 -13.09 -10.63 -10.13
N ARG A 141 -12.26 -11.12 -9.19
CA ARG A 141 -12.59 -12.29 -8.37
C ARG A 141 -13.77 -12.03 -7.44
N ARG A 142 -13.85 -10.84 -6.86
CA ARG A 142 -15.01 -10.40 -6.07
C ARG A 142 -16.29 -10.36 -6.90
N ALA A 143 -16.25 -9.77 -8.10
CA ALA A 143 -17.41 -9.69 -8.99
C ALA A 143 -17.92 -11.09 -9.41
N ASP A 144 -17.02 -12.03 -9.71
CA ASP A 144 -17.37 -13.43 -9.97
C ASP A 144 -18.09 -14.07 -8.78
N MET A 145 -17.55 -13.91 -7.57
CA MET A 145 -18.18 -14.44 -6.36
C MET A 145 -19.55 -13.81 -6.09
N GLU A 146 -19.69 -12.49 -6.25
CA GLU A 146 -20.97 -11.78 -6.10
C GLU A 146 -22.01 -12.26 -7.12
N SER A 147 -21.62 -12.42 -8.39
CA SER A 147 -22.50 -12.95 -9.44
C SER A 147 -22.98 -14.37 -9.13
N ARG A 148 -22.08 -15.24 -8.68
CA ARG A 148 -22.42 -16.62 -8.28
C ARG A 148 -23.36 -16.66 -7.08
N LEU A 149 -23.17 -15.78 -6.09
CA LEU A 149 -24.09 -15.66 -4.95
C LEU A 149 -25.48 -15.23 -5.39
N VAL A 150 -25.60 -14.22 -6.26
CA VAL A 150 -26.88 -13.77 -6.81
C VAL A 150 -27.58 -14.92 -7.55
N GLY A 151 -26.85 -15.64 -8.42
CA GLY A 151 -27.39 -16.79 -9.14
C GLY A 151 -27.88 -17.91 -8.21
N LEU A 152 -27.16 -18.18 -7.11
CA LEU A 152 -27.58 -19.17 -6.12
C LEU A 152 -28.83 -18.73 -5.34
N VAL A 153 -28.94 -17.45 -4.97
CA VAL A 153 -30.13 -16.91 -4.30
C VAL A 153 -31.35 -16.94 -5.23
N GLN A 154 -31.17 -16.55 -6.50
CA GLN A 154 -32.24 -16.57 -7.51
C GLN A 154 -32.64 -18.00 -7.89
N GLY A 155 -31.67 -18.92 -8.02
CA GLY A 155 -31.94 -20.34 -8.26
C GLY A 155 -32.64 -21.03 -7.09
N ARG A 156 -32.26 -20.72 -5.85
CA ARG A 156 -32.97 -21.18 -4.64
C ARG A 156 -34.40 -20.63 -4.58
N THR A 157 -34.60 -19.34 -4.84
CA THR A 157 -35.95 -18.74 -4.83
C THR A 157 -36.84 -19.29 -5.94
N ALA A 158 -36.31 -19.50 -7.16
CA ALA A 158 -37.03 -20.19 -8.23
C ALA A 158 -37.39 -21.63 -7.83
N SER A 159 -36.44 -22.39 -7.29
CA SER A 159 -36.68 -23.77 -6.83
C SER A 159 -37.71 -23.82 -5.69
N HIS A 160 -37.72 -22.84 -4.80
CA HIS A 160 -38.71 -22.72 -3.73
C HIS A 160 -40.11 -22.34 -4.25
N ALA A 161 -40.16 -21.49 -5.28
CA ALA A 161 -41.41 -21.08 -5.94
C ALA A 161 -42.09 -22.26 -6.66
N TYR A 162 -41.33 -23.16 -7.29
CA TYR A 162 -41.87 -24.36 -7.95
C TYR A 162 -42.09 -25.54 -6.97
N ASN A 163 -41.36 -25.62 -5.86
CA ASN A 163 -41.59 -26.65 -4.82
C ASN A 163 -42.81 -26.35 -3.91
N GLY A 164 -43.45 -25.18 -4.04
CA GLY A 164 -44.68 -24.82 -3.33
C GLY A 164 -45.97 -25.43 -3.89
N HIS A 165 -45.93 -26.19 -4.99
CA HIS A 165 -47.12 -26.77 -5.65
C HIS A 165 -47.09 -28.30 -5.72
N GLY A 166 -46.64 -28.97 -4.64
CA GLY A 166 -46.38 -30.41 -4.72
C GLY A 166 -46.69 -31.28 -3.52
N ARG A 167 -47.33 -30.82 -2.44
CA ARG A 167 -47.77 -31.72 -1.34
C ARG A 167 -49.06 -31.26 -0.64
N GLY A 168 -50.13 -31.05 -1.41
CA GLY A 168 -51.49 -31.10 -0.88
C GLY A 168 -52.17 -32.34 -1.44
N LYS A 169 -52.40 -33.37 -0.62
CA LYS A 169 -53.24 -34.51 -1.03
C LYS A 169 -54.60 -33.96 -1.49
N PRO A 170 -55.17 -34.41 -2.62
CA PRO A 170 -56.53 -34.05 -2.97
C PRO A 170 -57.46 -34.67 -1.92
N VAL A 171 -58.09 -33.83 -1.11
CA VAL A 171 -59.19 -34.25 -0.22
C VAL A 171 -60.39 -34.53 -1.11
N PRO A 172 -60.97 -35.75 -1.14
CA PRO A 172 -62.18 -36.00 -1.89
C PRO A 172 -63.31 -35.22 -1.22
N ARG A 173 -63.87 -34.23 -1.93
CA ARG A 173 -65.17 -33.67 -1.57
C ARG A 173 -66.22 -34.65 -2.04
N PHE A 174 -66.71 -35.48 -1.12
CA PHE A 174 -67.98 -36.17 -1.33
C PHE A 174 -69.07 -35.10 -1.50
N VAL A 175 -69.61 -35.01 -2.71
CA VAL A 175 -70.86 -34.31 -3.00
C VAL A 175 -71.79 -35.38 -3.54
N ASP A 176 -72.41 -36.15 -2.65
CA ASP A 176 -73.60 -36.91 -3.01
C ASP A 176 -74.82 -36.11 -2.59
N LYS A 177 -75.53 -35.64 -3.62
CA LYS A 177 -76.85 -35.06 -3.53
C LYS A 177 -77.85 -36.18 -3.26
N GLU A 178 -78.77 -35.90 -2.36
CA GLU A 178 -79.98 -36.69 -2.10
C GLU A 178 -80.68 -37.14 -3.40
N ARG A 179 -81.04 -38.44 -3.44
CA ARG A 179 -82.36 -38.90 -3.88
C ARG A 179 -82.63 -40.34 -3.44
#